data_AF-A0A955A9H3-F1
#
_entry.id   AF-A0A955A9H3-F1
#
_cell.length_a   1.000
_cell.length_b   1.000
_cell.length_c   1.000
_cell.angle_alpha   90.00
_cell.angle_beta   90.00
_cell.angle_gamma   90.00
#
_symmetry.space_group_name_H-M   'P 1'
#
loop_
_entity.id
_entity.type
_entity.pdbx_description
1 polymer ?
#
loop_
_entity_poly.entity_id
_entity_poly.type
_entity_poly.pdbx_seq_one_letter_code
_entity_poly.pdbx_strand_id
1 'polypeptide(L)'
;MRKPGMGGAEAHMDNANTHEFYAFPLAGFPPTLPAAAPVVPEVPEVPEVPEVPEVQNSNASAEHSARLLAAAVALHSSLDTAYTVADAGQRIASATGDFLSARRVVLLWRDHAGRSLRKIGDSAPNSDPPDALSALIAAGEEIVARGSLTRWPHGNTSER
;
A
#
# COMPACT_ATOMS: atom_id res chain seq x y z
N MET A 1 -39.15 19.78 -47.18
CA MET A 1 -38.22 18.67 -47.52
C MET A 1 -37.58 18.18 -46.21
N ARG A 2 -38.09 17.09 -45.61
CA ARG A 2 -37.43 15.75 -45.42
C ARG A 2 -35.93 15.86 -45.09
N LYS A 3 -35.34 15.34 -44.01
CA LYS A 3 -35.67 14.74 -42.69
C LYS A 3 -34.30 14.73 -41.94
N PRO A 4 -34.23 14.78 -40.60
CA PRO A 4 -32.96 14.72 -39.86
C PRO A 4 -32.45 13.27 -39.74
N GLY A 5 -31.14 13.08 -39.92
CA GLY A 5 -30.48 11.79 -39.74
C GLY A 5 -30.08 11.58 -38.28
N MET A 6 -30.83 10.72 -37.59
CA MET A 6 -30.42 10.02 -36.38
C MET A 6 -29.33 8.99 -36.72
N GLY A 7 -28.27 8.98 -35.94
CA GLY A 7 -27.41 7.83 -35.66
C GLY A 7 -26.76 8.11 -34.31
N GLY A 8 -27.04 7.41 -33.21
CA GLY A 8 -27.32 5.98 -33.11
C GLY A 8 -26.00 5.23 -33.00
N ALA A 9 -25.27 5.44 -31.91
CA ALA A 9 -24.15 4.60 -31.49
C ALA A 9 -24.28 4.38 -29.98
N GLU A 10 -25.10 3.37 -29.66
CA GLU A 10 -25.01 2.62 -28.41
C GLU A 10 -23.77 1.70 -28.42
N ALA A 11 -23.46 1.18 -27.23
CA ALA A 11 -22.38 0.25 -26.86
C ALA A 11 -21.03 0.94 -26.59
N HIS A 12 -20.32 0.66 -25.50
CA HIS A 12 -20.28 -0.59 -24.74
C HIS A 12 -19.86 -0.26 -23.30
N MET A 13 -20.70 -0.60 -22.32
CA MET A 13 -20.27 -0.80 -20.94
C MET A 13 -19.52 -2.13 -20.91
N ASP A 14 -18.21 -2.09 -20.69
CA ASP A 14 -17.44 -3.26 -20.25
C ASP A 14 -16.93 -2.99 -18.84
N ASN A 15 -17.78 -3.39 -17.90
CA ASN A 15 -17.46 -3.56 -16.50
C ASN A 15 -16.82 -4.94 -16.34
N ALA A 16 -15.50 -4.98 -16.15
CA ALA A 16 -14.79 -6.21 -15.78
C ALA A 16 -13.89 -5.94 -14.57
N ASN A 17 -14.51 -5.53 -13.46
CA ASN A 17 -13.86 -5.56 -12.15
C ASN A 17 -13.71 -7.03 -11.70
N THR A 18 -12.64 -7.68 -12.15
CA THR A 18 -12.34 -9.08 -11.86
C THR A 18 -11.58 -9.14 -10.54
N HIS A 19 -12.30 -9.27 -9.43
CA HIS A 19 -11.70 -9.67 -8.16
C HIS A 19 -11.62 -11.20 -8.12
N GLU A 20 -10.45 -11.75 -8.40
CA GLU A 20 -10.16 -13.15 -8.16
C GLU A 20 -9.95 -13.38 -6.66
N PHE A 21 -10.95 -13.99 -6.02
CA PHE A 21 -10.83 -14.53 -4.66
C PHE A 21 -10.31 -15.97 -4.75
N TYR A 22 -9.07 -16.21 -4.33
CA TYR A 22 -8.54 -17.56 -4.17
C TYR A 22 -8.99 -18.13 -2.82
N ALA A 23 -9.99 -19.01 -2.85
CA ALA A 23 -10.36 -19.86 -1.71
C ALA A 23 -9.48 -21.11 -1.71
N PHE A 24 -8.72 -21.32 -0.64
CA PHE A 24 -7.95 -22.55 -0.43
C PHE A 24 -8.92 -23.72 -0.19
N PRO A 25 -8.77 -24.87 -0.89
CA PRO A 25 -9.53 -26.07 -0.57
C PRO A 25 -9.03 -26.64 0.76
N LEU A 26 -9.92 -26.71 1.76
CA LEU A 26 -9.70 -27.51 2.96
C LEU A 26 -9.51 -28.97 2.53
N ALA A 27 -8.28 -29.46 2.70
CA ALA A 27 -7.90 -30.82 2.37
C ALA A 27 -8.79 -31.85 3.09
N GLY A 28 -9.17 -32.88 2.34
CA GLY A 28 -9.98 -33.99 2.81
C GLY A 28 -9.34 -34.73 3.99
N PHE A 29 -10.19 -35.15 4.90
CA PHE A 29 -9.87 -36.12 5.94
C PHE A 29 -9.34 -37.43 5.33
N PRO A 30 -8.22 -37.99 5.82
CA PRO A 30 -7.83 -39.34 5.45
C PRO A 30 -8.67 -40.39 6.21
N PRO A 31 -8.80 -41.62 5.67
CA PRO A 31 -9.61 -42.67 6.27
C PRO A 31 -8.97 -43.24 7.54
N THR A 32 -9.82 -43.67 8.46
CA THR A 32 -9.50 -44.30 9.76
C THR A 32 -8.72 -45.60 9.57
N LEU A 33 -7.54 -45.73 10.20
CA LEU A 33 -6.77 -46.97 10.30
C LEU A 33 -7.25 -47.84 11.48
N PRO A 34 -7.09 -49.18 11.41
CA PRO A 34 -7.61 -50.10 12.42
C PRO A 34 -6.79 -50.08 13.71
N ALA A 35 -7.49 -50.23 14.84
CA ALA A 35 -6.96 -50.23 16.19
C ALA A 35 -5.92 -51.35 16.41
N ALA A 36 -4.72 -50.95 16.84
CA ALA A 36 -3.68 -51.84 17.35
C ALA A 36 -3.60 -51.74 18.88
N ALA A 37 -3.23 -52.88 19.48
CA ALA A 37 -3.23 -53.27 20.90
C ALA A 37 -2.66 -52.26 21.93
N PRO A 38 -2.99 -52.42 23.23
CA PRO A 38 -2.53 -51.51 24.28
C PRO A 38 -1.03 -51.69 24.52
N VAL A 39 -0.23 -50.76 24.01
CA VAL A 39 1.17 -50.61 24.39
C VAL A 39 1.21 -49.77 25.67
N VAL A 40 1.78 -50.34 26.72
CA VAL A 40 2.04 -49.68 28.00
C VAL A 40 2.96 -48.48 27.74
N PRO A 41 2.55 -47.22 28.00
CA PRO A 41 3.43 -46.08 27.79
C PRO A 41 4.39 -45.97 28.98
N GLU A 42 5.68 -46.18 28.72
CA GLU A 42 6.73 -45.68 29.61
C GLU A 42 6.67 -44.16 29.59
N VAL A 43 6.48 -43.54 30.76
CA VAL A 43 6.36 -42.09 30.94
C VAL A 43 7.69 -41.46 30.52
N PRO A 44 7.74 -40.69 29.42
CA PRO A 44 8.96 -40.00 29.03
C PRO A 44 9.26 -38.92 30.07
N GLU A 45 10.48 -38.86 30.56
CA GLU A 45 10.95 -37.76 31.39
C GLU A 45 10.74 -36.45 30.62
N VAL A 46 9.85 -35.60 31.15
CA VAL A 46 9.51 -34.30 30.58
C VAL A 46 10.77 -33.45 30.59
N PRO A 47 11.35 -33.09 29.42
CA PRO A 47 12.47 -32.17 29.37
C PRO A 47 12.03 -30.84 29.98
N GLU A 48 12.82 -30.28 30.89
CA GLU A 48 12.57 -28.96 31.46
C GLU A 48 12.36 -27.96 30.31
N VAL A 49 11.14 -27.43 30.22
CA VAL A 49 10.75 -26.43 29.23
C VAL A 49 11.67 -25.22 29.45
N PRO A 50 12.54 -24.86 28.48
CA PRO A 50 13.34 -23.66 28.60
C PRO A 50 12.40 -22.48 28.81
N GLU A 51 12.64 -21.65 29.83
CA GLU A 51 11.89 -20.42 30.04
C GLU A 51 11.95 -19.57 28.76
N VAL A 52 10.85 -19.59 28.01
CA VAL A 52 10.70 -18.78 26.80
C VAL A 52 10.66 -17.32 27.27
N PRO A 53 11.59 -16.45 26.85
CA PRO A 53 11.51 -15.03 27.17
C PRO A 53 10.31 -14.44 26.43
N GLU A 54 9.17 -14.36 27.11
CA GLU A 54 7.95 -13.84 26.52
C GLU A 54 7.84 -12.29 26.69
N VAL A 55 7.35 -11.66 25.62
CA VAL A 55 6.57 -10.40 25.60
C VAL A 55 7.26 -9.02 25.74
N GLN A 56 8.41 -8.75 25.11
CA GLN A 56 8.85 -7.35 24.95
C GLN A 56 8.61 -6.73 23.56
N ASN A 57 8.30 -7.53 22.54
CA ASN A 57 8.12 -7.03 21.17
C ASN A 57 6.68 -6.71 20.75
N SER A 58 5.66 -7.21 21.47
CA SER A 58 4.25 -6.99 21.10
C SER A 58 3.78 -5.56 21.36
N ASN A 59 4.25 -4.93 22.44
CA ASN A 59 3.84 -3.57 22.81
C ASN A 59 4.34 -2.53 21.80
N ALA A 60 5.59 -2.63 21.34
CA ALA A 60 6.12 -1.73 20.31
C ALA A 60 5.33 -1.82 18.99
N SER A 61 4.91 -3.04 18.61
CA SER A 61 4.07 -3.27 17.42
C SER A 61 2.67 -2.69 17.59
N ALA A 62 2.04 -2.86 18.76
CA ALA A 62 0.73 -2.31 19.04
C ALA A 62 0.73 -0.77 19.05
N GLU A 63 1.73 -0.15 19.67
CA GLU A 63 1.91 1.31 19.66
C GLU A 63 2.15 1.87 18.26
N HIS A 64 2.94 1.17 17.44
CA HIS A 64 3.15 1.56 16.06
C HIS A 64 1.85 1.50 15.25
N SER A 65 1.08 0.41 15.41
CA SER A 65 -0.20 0.23 14.74
C SER A 65 -1.22 1.30 15.18
N ALA A 66 -1.26 1.61 16.47
CA ALA A 66 -2.12 2.67 17.00
C ALA A 66 -1.74 4.05 16.45
N ARG A 67 -0.44 4.37 16.36
CA ARG A 67 0.06 5.60 15.74
C ARG A 67 -0.31 5.69 14.25
N LEU A 68 -0.15 4.61 13.51
CA LEU A 68 -0.50 4.55 12.09
C LEU A 68 -2.00 4.73 11.88
N LEU A 69 -2.83 4.08 12.71
CA LEU A 69 -4.29 4.26 12.66
C LEU A 69 -4.69 5.69 12.99
N ALA A 70 -4.11 6.29 14.03
CA ALA A 70 -4.39 7.68 14.39
C ALA A 70 -4.02 8.65 13.25
N ALA A 71 -2.86 8.44 12.60
CA ALA A 71 -2.45 9.23 11.45
C ALA A 71 -3.41 9.06 10.27
N ALA A 72 -3.88 7.83 9.99
CA ALA A 72 -4.84 7.56 8.94
C ALA A 72 -6.20 8.25 9.19
N VAL A 73 -6.70 8.23 10.44
CA VAL A 73 -7.95 8.91 10.82
C VAL A 73 -7.80 10.43 10.69
N ALA A 74 -6.70 10.99 11.17
CA ALA A 74 -6.42 12.42 11.04
C ALA A 74 -6.34 12.85 9.57
N LEU A 75 -5.66 12.04 8.74
CA LEU A 75 -5.58 12.26 7.31
C LEU A 75 -6.97 12.22 6.66
N HIS A 76 -7.78 11.21 6.97
CA HIS A 76 -9.13 11.08 6.43
C HIS A 76 -10.00 12.29 6.78
N SER A 77 -10.00 12.70 8.05
CA SER A 77 -10.73 13.90 8.50
C SER A 77 -10.21 15.19 7.81
N SER A 78 -8.91 15.29 7.54
CA SER A 78 -8.35 16.43 6.80
C SER A 78 -8.81 16.48 5.33
N LEU A 79 -9.13 15.32 4.75
CA LEU A 79 -9.57 15.19 3.36
C LEU A 79 -11.06 15.50 3.19
N ASP A 80 -11.89 15.27 4.20
CA ASP A 80 -13.33 15.62 4.17
C ASP A 80 -13.57 17.12 3.98
N THR A 81 -12.58 17.95 4.30
CA THR A 81 -12.64 19.41 4.16
C THR A 81 -11.86 19.94 2.95
N ALA A 82 -11.38 19.06 2.08
CA ALA A 82 -10.68 19.45 0.86
C ALA A 82 -11.66 19.65 -0.31
N TYR A 83 -11.58 20.81 -0.97
CA TYR A 83 -12.51 21.16 -2.06
C TYR A 83 -11.97 20.83 -3.45
N THR A 84 -10.67 20.56 -3.56
CA THR A 84 -10.00 20.26 -4.84
C THR A 84 -8.98 19.16 -4.67
N VAL A 85 -8.66 18.47 -5.78
CA VAL A 85 -7.61 17.42 -5.80
C VAL A 85 -6.24 17.99 -5.43
N ALA A 86 -5.95 19.23 -5.80
CA ALA A 86 -4.69 19.88 -5.45
C ALA A 86 -4.59 20.19 -3.95
N ASP A 87 -5.68 20.67 -3.34
CA ASP A 87 -5.75 20.90 -1.89
C ASP A 87 -5.63 19.57 -1.12
N ALA A 88 -6.39 18.55 -1.53
CA ALA A 88 -6.30 17.21 -0.96
C ALA A 88 -4.87 16.64 -1.07
N GLY A 89 -4.27 16.70 -2.27
CA GLY A 89 -2.91 16.25 -2.51
C GLY A 89 -1.88 17.00 -1.65
N GLN A 90 -2.01 18.33 -1.53
CA GLN A 90 -1.12 19.11 -0.68
C GLN A 90 -1.20 18.70 0.80
N ARG A 91 -2.43 18.50 1.32
CA ARG A 91 -2.64 18.04 2.71
C ARG A 91 -2.07 16.66 2.96
N ILE A 92 -2.24 15.72 2.03
CA ILE A 92 -1.66 14.38 2.13
C ILE A 92 -0.13 14.46 2.12
N ALA A 93 0.46 15.26 1.22
CA ALA A 93 1.91 15.39 1.13
C ALA A 93 2.51 15.95 2.43
N SER A 94 1.91 17.00 2.98
CA SER A 94 2.32 17.57 4.27
C SER A 94 2.17 16.58 5.43
N ALA A 95 0.99 15.99 5.61
CA ALA A 95 0.74 15.04 6.70
C ALA A 95 1.65 13.80 6.64
N THR A 96 1.91 13.30 5.43
CA THR A 96 2.84 12.17 5.22
C THR A 96 4.27 12.58 5.53
N GLY A 97 4.67 13.79 5.13
CA GLY A 97 5.97 14.38 5.45
C GLY A 97 6.20 14.45 6.96
N ASP A 98 5.22 14.98 7.69
CA ASP A 98 5.26 15.10 9.14
C ASP A 98 5.31 13.71 9.82
N PHE A 99 4.43 12.79 9.41
CA PHE A 99 4.35 11.45 9.98
C PHE A 99 5.64 10.63 9.79
N LEU A 100 6.23 10.70 8.59
CA LEU A 100 7.46 9.98 8.27
C LEU A 100 8.73 10.74 8.66
N SER A 101 8.60 11.99 9.14
CA SER A 101 9.73 12.92 9.27
C SER A 101 10.55 13.02 7.97
N ALA A 102 9.88 12.88 6.83
CA ALA A 102 10.52 12.92 5.54
C ALA A 102 10.88 14.37 5.19
N ARG A 103 12.11 14.60 4.72
CA ARG A 103 12.54 15.95 4.28
C ARG A 103 11.59 16.53 3.23
N ARG A 104 11.06 15.68 2.36
CA ARG A 104 10.13 16.08 1.31
C ARG A 104 9.28 14.90 0.84
N VAL A 105 8.00 15.16 0.62
CA VAL A 105 7.05 14.25 -0.01
C VAL A 105 6.43 14.97 -1.21
N VAL A 106 6.48 14.32 -2.37
CA VAL A 106 5.84 14.79 -3.59
C VAL A 106 4.81 13.76 -4.01
N LEU A 107 3.57 14.21 -4.24
CA LEU A 107 2.50 13.36 -4.74
C LEU A 107 2.28 13.62 -6.21
N LEU A 108 2.42 12.54 -6.98
CA LEU A 108 2.15 12.50 -8.41
C LEU A 108 0.88 11.68 -8.64
N TRP A 109 0.02 12.18 -9.52
CA TRP A 109 -1.24 11.53 -9.85
C TRP A 109 -1.43 11.45 -11.35
N ARG A 110 -2.04 10.36 -11.80
CA ARG A 110 -2.49 10.17 -13.18
C ARG A 110 -4.01 9.99 -13.17
N ASP A 111 -4.69 10.88 -13.89
CA ASP A 111 -6.13 10.88 -14.05
C ASP A 111 -6.64 9.63 -14.80
N HIS A 112 -5.96 9.27 -15.90
CA HIS A 112 -6.33 8.15 -16.75
C HIS A 112 -5.09 7.39 -17.22
N ALA A 113 -5.22 6.08 -17.40
CA ALA A 113 -4.18 5.28 -18.05
C ALA A 113 -3.79 5.91 -19.41
N GLY A 114 -2.48 6.10 -19.64
CA GLY A 114 -1.94 6.73 -20.86
C GLY A 114 -1.72 8.25 -20.79
N ARG A 115 -2.15 8.95 -19.74
CA ARG A 115 -1.76 10.36 -19.50
C ARG A 115 -0.47 10.45 -18.69
N SER A 116 0.29 11.53 -18.88
CA SER A 116 1.45 11.81 -18.04
C SER A 116 1.03 12.11 -16.59
N LEU A 117 1.87 11.72 -15.63
CA LEU A 117 1.75 12.09 -14.23
C LEU A 117 1.80 13.60 -14.06
N ARG A 118 1.00 14.11 -13.12
CA ARG A 118 1.04 15.51 -12.69
C ARG A 118 1.27 15.60 -11.20
N LYS A 119 1.97 16.65 -10.76
CA LYS A 119 2.12 16.96 -9.33
C LYS A 119 0.78 17.46 -8.78
N ILE A 120 0.30 16.83 -7.71
CA ILE A 120 -0.92 17.24 -6.98
C ILE A 120 -0.65 17.67 -5.54
N GLY A 121 0.56 17.46 -5.03
CA GLY A 121 0.96 17.90 -3.69
C GLY A 121 2.48 17.88 -3.52
N ASP A 122 3.00 18.79 -2.70
CA ASP A 122 4.42 18.93 -2.43
C ASP A 122 4.64 19.47 -1.02
N SER A 123 5.21 18.68 -0.12
CA SER A 123 5.44 19.14 1.27
C SER A 123 6.48 20.27 1.35
N ALA A 124 7.22 20.56 0.27
CA ALA A 124 8.22 21.63 0.20
C ALA A 124 8.18 22.38 -1.16
N PRO A 125 7.12 23.15 -1.46
CA PRO A 125 6.83 23.66 -2.80
C PRO A 125 7.82 24.72 -3.33
N ASN A 126 8.58 25.38 -2.44
CA ASN A 126 9.49 26.49 -2.79
C ASN A 126 10.96 26.06 -2.88
N SER A 127 11.26 24.76 -2.83
CA SER A 127 12.63 24.27 -2.70
C SER A 127 13.29 23.90 -4.04
N ASP A 128 12.56 24.03 -5.15
CA ASP A 128 12.98 23.43 -6.42
C ASP A 128 13.50 24.43 -7.45
N PRO A 129 14.56 24.07 -8.19
CA PRO A 129 14.91 24.73 -9.43
C PRO A 129 13.84 24.47 -10.50
N PRO A 130 13.70 25.34 -11.52
CA PRO A 130 12.65 25.25 -12.54
C PRO A 130 12.59 23.90 -13.28
N ASP A 131 13.72 23.21 -13.44
CA ASP A 131 13.79 21.92 -14.15
C ASP A 131 13.51 20.69 -13.26
N ALA A 132 13.47 20.85 -11.92
CA ALA A 132 13.29 19.73 -11.01
C ALA A 132 11.92 19.06 -11.15
N LEU A 133 10.87 19.82 -11.47
CA LEU A 133 9.54 19.26 -11.64
C LEU A 133 9.49 18.26 -12.81
N SER A 134 10.13 18.59 -13.94
CA SER A 134 10.20 17.71 -15.10
C SER A 134 10.95 16.41 -14.77
N ALA A 135 12.07 16.52 -14.04
CA ALA A 135 12.84 15.36 -13.58
C ALA A 135 12.04 14.47 -12.61
N LEU A 136 11.30 15.07 -11.67
CA LEU A 136 10.43 14.35 -10.73
C LEU A 136 9.31 13.60 -11.45
N ILE A 137 8.66 14.23 -12.43
CA ILE A 137 7.62 13.58 -13.23
C ILE A 137 8.21 12.42 -14.02
N ALA A 138 9.35 12.62 -14.69
CA ALA A 138 10.03 11.55 -15.44
C ALA A 138 10.44 10.37 -14.53
N ALA A 139 10.93 10.65 -13.33
CA ALA A 139 11.25 9.61 -12.34
C ALA A 139 9.97 8.85 -11.89
N GLY A 140 8.87 9.56 -11.65
CA GLY A 140 7.59 8.94 -11.34
C GLY A 140 7.06 8.05 -12.46
N GLU A 141 7.18 8.49 -13.71
CA GLU A 141 6.79 7.73 -14.89
C GLU A 141 7.57 6.42 -15.01
N GLU A 142 8.88 6.48 -14.77
CA GLU A 142 9.74 5.29 -14.77
C GLU A 142 9.36 4.30 -13.66
N ILE A 143 9.04 4.78 -12.44
CA ILE A 143 8.58 3.93 -11.33
C ILE A 143 7.29 3.20 -11.69
N VAL A 144 6.32 3.94 -12.27
CA VAL A 144 5.05 3.36 -12.72
C VAL A 144 5.27 2.33 -13.82
N ALA A 145 6.14 2.62 -14.80
CA ALA A 145 6.45 1.71 -15.90
C ALA A 145 7.10 0.39 -15.42
N ARG A 146 7.92 0.45 -14.37
CA ARG A 146 8.55 -0.74 -13.77
C ARG A 146 7.61 -1.57 -12.90
N GLY A 147 6.49 -1.01 -12.44
CA GLY A 147 5.53 -1.71 -11.57
C GLY A 147 6.08 -2.09 -10.19
N SER A 148 7.18 -1.48 -9.76
CA SER A 148 7.82 -1.77 -8.46
C SER A 148 8.10 -0.48 -7.71
N LEU A 149 7.85 -0.50 -6.40
CA LEU A 149 8.36 0.52 -5.49
C LEU A 149 9.90 0.48 -5.56
N THR A 150 10.50 1.45 -6.24
CA THR A 150 11.95 1.60 -6.20
C THR A 150 12.30 2.09 -4.80
N ARG A 151 12.81 1.20 -3.94
CA ARG A 151 13.68 1.66 -2.87
C ARG A 151 14.90 2.24 -3.56
N TRP A 152 15.01 3.57 -3.53
CA TRP A 152 16.27 4.21 -3.86
C TRP A 152 17.34 3.56 -2.98
N PRO A 153 18.49 3.13 -3.52
CA PRO A 153 19.51 2.51 -2.70
C PRO A 153 19.79 3.46 -1.53
N HIS A 154 19.63 2.95 -0.30
CA HIS A 154 20.14 3.64 0.86
C HIS A 154 21.60 3.92 0.54
N GLY A 155 21.97 5.19 0.37
CA GLY A 155 23.35 5.53 0.14
C GLY A 155 24.12 4.97 1.32
N ASN A 156 24.90 3.92 1.09
CA ASN A 156 25.89 3.46 2.05
C ASN A 156 26.87 4.62 2.19
N THR A 157 26.60 5.52 3.13
CA THR A 157 27.58 6.42 3.71
C THR A 157 28.51 5.55 4.54
N SER A 158 29.38 4.79 3.89
CA SER A 158 30.57 4.14 4.45
C SER A 158 31.21 3.25 3.39
N GLU A 159 31.85 3.86 2.40
CA GLU A 159 32.99 3.24 1.71
C GLU A 159 33.75 4.33 0.94
N ARG A 160 34.58 5.09 1.68
CA ARG A 160 35.89 5.60 1.24
C ARG A 160 36.62 6.25 2.40
#